data_AF-A0A062U2B7-F1
#
_entry.id   AF-A0A062U2B7-F1
#
_cell.length_a   1.000
_cell.length_b   1.000
_cell.length_c   1.000
_cell.angle_alpha   90.00
_cell.angle_beta   90.00
_cell.angle_gamma   90.00
#
_symmetry.space_group_name_H-M   'P 1'
#
loop_
_entity.id
_entity.type
_entity.pdbx_description
1 polymer ?
#
loop_
_entity_poly.entity_id
_entity_poly.type
_entity_poly.pdbx_seq_one_letter_code
_entity_poly.pdbx_strand_id
1 'polypeptide(L)'
;MFQRFLTFDKLIGTTLIKVLYYIGLIGIALYAVIMLLSGLGVMVSQSFIGGIGMIVAAIIGGAISLLFWRFMCELYMLFFRISDDVREIKEMKAGTPPSAAASGTSTAPSEF
;
A
#
# COMPACT_ATOMS: atom_id res chain seq x y z
N MET A 1 -10.05 -0.81 -19.71
CA MET A 1 -8.87 -1.02 -18.83
C MET A 1 -9.18 -0.91 -17.35
N PHE A 2 -9.99 0.05 -16.89
CA PHE A 2 -10.31 0.24 -15.46
C PHE A 2 -11.06 -0.92 -14.79
N GLN A 3 -11.82 -1.72 -15.54
CA GLN A 3 -12.58 -2.84 -14.96
C GLN A 3 -11.71 -4.01 -14.48
N ARG A 4 -10.50 -4.23 -15.04
CA ARG A 4 -9.58 -5.27 -14.54
C ARG A 4 -8.99 -4.94 -13.17
N PHE A 5 -9.01 -3.67 -12.76
CA PHE A 5 -8.61 -3.23 -11.41
C PHE A 5 -9.75 -3.34 -10.39
N LEU A 6 -11.00 -3.51 -10.86
CA LEU A 6 -12.19 -3.67 -10.03
C LEU A 6 -12.62 -5.14 -9.88
N THR A 7 -11.99 -6.07 -10.61
CA THR A 7 -12.26 -7.51 -10.49
C THR A 7 -11.40 -8.10 -9.37
N PHE A 8 -12.04 -8.44 -8.24
CA PHE A 8 -11.46 -9.00 -7.01
C PHE A 8 -11.04 -10.48 -7.11
N ASP A 9 -10.86 -11.04 -8.31
CA ASP A 9 -10.55 -12.47 -8.48
C ASP A 9 -9.12 -12.85 -8.11
N LYS A 10 -8.21 -11.87 -7.98
CA LYS A 10 -6.84 -12.10 -7.51
C LYS A 10 -6.51 -11.07 -6.46
N LEU A 11 -5.95 -11.50 -5.33
CA LEU A 11 -5.44 -10.63 -4.25
C LEU A 11 -4.32 -9.73 -4.82
N ILE A 12 -4.71 -8.63 -5.46
CA ILE A 12 -3.84 -7.52 -5.90
C ILE A 12 -3.56 -6.57 -4.72
N GLY A 13 -4.03 -6.90 -3.51
CA GLY A 13 -3.97 -6.08 -2.31
C GLY A 13 -2.61 -5.42 -2.11
N THR A 14 -1.53 -6.20 -2.11
CA THR A 14 -0.16 -5.68 -1.90
C THR A 14 0.27 -4.65 -2.94
N THR A 15 -0.15 -4.79 -4.21
CA THR A 15 0.18 -3.82 -5.27
C THR A 15 -0.67 -2.55 -5.14
N LEU A 16 -1.96 -2.70 -4.83
CA LEU A 16 -2.87 -1.57 -4.64
C LEU A 16 -2.43 -0.68 -3.46
N ILE A 17 -1.97 -1.29 -2.36
CA ILE A 17 -1.51 -0.56 -1.17
C ILE A 17 -0.21 0.20 -1.45
N LYS A 18 0.67 -0.32 -2.31
CA LYS A 18 1.85 0.43 -2.76
C LYS A 18 1.44 1.69 -3.51
N VAL A 19 0.46 1.60 -4.40
CA VAL A 19 -0.08 2.78 -5.11
C VAL A 19 -0.69 3.77 -4.11
N LEU A 20 -1.51 3.28 -3.18
CA LEU A 20 -2.10 4.10 -2.11
C LEU A 20 -1.03 4.80 -1.27
N TYR A 21 0.06 4.10 -0.92
CA TYR A 21 1.16 4.65 -0.14
C TYR A 21 1.75 5.90 -0.80
N TYR A 22 2.06 5.83 -2.10
CA TYR A 22 2.59 6.99 -2.84
C TYR A 22 1.59 8.14 -2.93
N ILE A 23 0.31 7.83 -3.18
CA ILE A 23 -0.75 8.85 -3.23
C ILE A 23 -0.86 9.57 -1.88
N GLY A 24 -0.87 8.82 -0.77
CA GLY A 24 -0.92 9.42 0.56
C GLY A 24 0.34 10.21 0.92
N LEU A 25 1.52 9.78 0.46
CA LEU A 25 2.76 10.51 0.66
C LEU A 25 2.73 11.87 -0.05
N ILE A 26 2.23 11.90 -1.29
CA ILE A 26 1.99 13.14 -2.04
C ILE A 26 0.95 14.00 -1.30
N GLY A 27 -0.14 13.40 -0.81
CA GLY A 27 -1.18 14.09 -0.04
C GLY A 27 -0.65 14.74 1.23
N ILE A 28 0.17 14.03 2.01
CA ILE A 28 0.79 14.55 3.24
C ILE A 28 1.79 15.66 2.92
N ALA A 29 2.58 15.50 1.85
CA ALA A 29 3.51 16.55 1.42
C ALA A 29 2.76 17.84 1.02
N LEU A 30 1.70 17.71 0.23
CA LEU A 30 0.86 18.86 -0.16
C LEU A 30 0.18 19.49 1.07
N TYR A 31 -0.36 18.66 1.97
CA TYR A 31 -0.98 19.15 3.21
C TYR A 31 0.02 19.92 4.08
N ALA A 32 1.24 19.42 4.24
CA ALA A 32 2.29 20.10 4.99
C ALA A 32 2.63 21.46 4.36
N VAL A 33 2.77 21.53 3.03
CA VAL A 33 3.01 22.80 2.31
C VAL A 33 1.86 23.79 2.51
N ILE A 34 0.62 23.34 2.38
CA ILE A 34 -0.57 24.18 2.59
C ILE A 34 -0.59 24.72 4.03
N MET A 35 -0.31 23.88 5.03
CA MET A 35 -0.29 24.29 6.43
C MET A 35 0.84 25.29 6.73
N LEU A 36 2.02 25.11 6.13
CA LEU A 36 3.13 26.08 6.23
C LEU A 36 2.76 27.43 5.63
N LEU A 37 2.21 27.44 4.39
CA LEU A 37 1.77 28.68 3.74
C LEU A 37 0.64 29.36 4.50
N SER A 38 -0.29 28.58 5.05
CA SER A 38 -1.37 29.09 5.90
C SER A 38 -0.82 29.72 7.17
N GLY A 39 0.19 29.10 7.80
CA GLY A 39 0.89 29.65 8.95
C GLY A 39 1.50 31.02 8.65
N LEU A 40 2.20 31.16 7.51
CA LEU A 40 2.72 32.46 7.05
C LEU A 40 1.59 33.49 6.83
N GLY A 41 0.50 33.09 6.20
CA GLY A 41 -0.67 33.95 6.00
C GLY A 41 -1.24 34.48 7.32
N VAL A 42 -1.31 33.63 8.35
CA VAL A 42 -1.78 34.02 9.69
C VAL A 42 -0.81 34.97 10.38
N MET A 43 0.51 34.83 10.17
CA MET A 43 1.50 35.77 10.72
C MET A 43 1.27 37.20 10.21
N VAL A 44 0.88 37.34 8.94
CA VAL A 44 0.65 38.64 8.29
C VAL A 44 -0.74 39.21 8.60
N SER A 45 -1.78 38.36 8.60
CA SER A 45 -3.18 38.80 8.63
C SER A 45 -3.84 38.82 10.01
N GLN A 46 -3.31 38.11 11.00
CA GLN A 46 -3.97 37.91 12.29
C GLN A 46 -3.02 38.12 13.46
N SER A 47 -2.02 37.26 13.61
CA SER A 47 -1.08 37.31 14.73
C SER A 47 0.20 36.56 14.38
N PHE A 48 1.32 37.23 14.61
CA PHE A 48 2.66 36.67 14.44
C PHE A 48 2.86 35.40 15.27
N ILE A 49 2.46 35.43 16.54
CA ILE A 49 2.59 34.29 17.48
C ILE A 49 1.69 33.13 17.04
N GLY A 50 0.46 33.43 16.62
CA GLY A 50 -0.48 32.41 16.14
C GLY A 50 0.04 31.69 14.90
N GLY A 51 0.63 32.43 13.96
CA GLY A 51 1.21 31.85 12.75
C GLY A 51 2.46 31.01 13.01
N ILE A 52 3.34 31.42 13.94
CA ILE A 52 4.45 30.56 14.40
C ILE A 52 3.93 29.25 15.00
N GLY A 53 2.91 29.33 15.86
CA GLY A 53 2.27 28.15 16.44
C GLY A 53 1.76 27.17 15.37
N MET A 54 1.12 27.70 14.32
CA MET A 54 0.66 26.90 13.18
C MET A 54 1.81 26.26 12.39
N ILE A 55 2.91 26.99 12.14
CA ILE A 55 4.09 26.44 11.43
C ILE A 55 4.71 25.29 12.24
N VAL A 56 4.88 25.47 13.55
CA VAL A 56 5.40 24.42 14.43
C VAL A 56 4.46 23.21 14.45
N ALA A 57 3.16 23.44 14.56
CA ALA A 57 2.14 22.39 14.49
C ALA A 57 2.14 21.68 13.14
N ALA A 58 2.40 22.38 12.03
CA ALA A 58 2.49 21.79 10.70
C ALA A 58 3.70 20.85 10.58
N ILE A 59 4.84 21.22 11.14
CA ILE A 59 6.06 20.38 11.12
C ILE A 59 5.85 19.12 11.98
N ILE A 60 5.41 19.29 13.22
CA ILE A 60 5.17 18.18 14.16
C ILE A 60 4.05 17.29 13.64
N GLY A 61 2.92 17.88 13.25
CA GLY A 61 1.77 17.19 12.70
C GLY A 61 2.09 16.46 11.40
N GLY A 62 2.91 17.06 10.52
CA GLY A 62 3.40 16.42 9.30
C GLY A 62 4.26 15.20 9.59
N ALA A 63 5.20 15.29 10.53
CA ALA A 63 6.03 14.16 10.94
C ALA A 63 5.21 13.01 11.54
N ILE A 64 4.27 13.33 12.44
CA ILE A 64 3.35 12.34 13.03
C ILE A 64 2.47 11.72 11.93
N SER A 65 1.95 12.51 11.00
CA SER A 65 1.12 12.03 9.90
C SER A 65 1.89 11.07 8.98
N LEU A 66 3.16 11.36 8.69
CA LEU A 66 4.03 10.46 7.92
C LEU A 66 4.26 9.12 8.63
N LEU A 67 4.55 9.15 9.93
CA LEU A 67 4.73 7.93 10.72
C LEU A 67 3.43 7.13 10.80
N PHE A 68 2.32 7.80 11.07
CA PHE A 68 1.00 7.19 11.13
C PHE A 68 0.61 6.56 9.79
N TRP A 69 0.84 7.26 8.68
CA TRP A 69 0.59 6.74 7.33
C TRP A 69 1.43 5.50 7.03
N ARG A 70 2.71 5.53 7.43
CA ARG A 70 3.60 4.38 7.27
C ARG A 70 3.10 3.17 8.04
N PHE A 71 2.73 3.37 9.30
CA PHE A 71 2.19 2.34 10.17
C PHE A 71 0.87 1.76 9.61
N MET A 72 -0.06 2.61 9.18
CA MET A 72 -1.32 2.17 8.57
C MET A 72 -1.08 1.34 7.30
N CYS A 73 -0.21 1.81 6.39
CA CYS A 73 0.12 1.08 5.16
C CYS A 73 0.73 -0.30 5.46
N GLU A 74 1.61 -0.38 6.46
CA GLU A 74 2.23 -1.63 6.89
C GLU A 74 1.21 -2.60 7.48
N LEU A 75 0.30 -2.09 8.31
CA LEU A 75 -0.77 -2.86 8.92
C LEU A 75 -1.75 -3.41 7.86
N TYR A 76 -2.08 -2.63 6.83
CA TYR A 76 -2.86 -3.12 5.69
C TYR A 76 -2.11 -4.21 4.91
N MET A 77 -0.83 -4.01 4.57
CA MET A 77 -0.03 -5.03 3.88
C MET A 77 0.06 -6.33 4.69
N LEU A 78 0.19 -6.23 6.01
CA LEU A 78 0.23 -7.38 6.91
C LEU A 78 -1.08 -8.19 6.85
N PHE A 79 -2.24 -7.54 6.85
CA PHE A 79 -3.52 -8.26 6.73
C PHE A 79 -3.68 -9.01 5.42
N PHE A 80 -3.26 -8.42 4.30
CA PHE A 80 -3.28 -9.13 3.02
C PHE A 80 -2.33 -10.31 3.02
N ARG A 81 -1.13 -10.16 3.58
CA ARG A 81 -0.17 -11.25 3.73
C ARG A 81 -0.72 -12.41 4.56
N ILE A 82 -1.36 -12.12 5.70
CA ILE A 82 -2.01 -13.15 6.52
C ILE A 82 -3.08 -13.90 5.73
N SER A 83 -3.85 -13.17 4.90
CA SER A 83 -4.88 -13.77 4.06
C SER A 83 -4.30 -14.72 3.00
N ASP A 84 -3.15 -14.38 2.43
CA ASP A 84 -2.41 -15.23 1.50
C ASP A 84 -1.83 -16.47 2.21
N ASP A 85 -1.19 -16.29 3.38
CA ASP A 85 -0.58 -17.37 4.17
C ASP A 85 -1.65 -18.41 4.58
N VAL A 86 -2.86 -17.97 4.98
CA VAL A 86 -3.98 -18.87 5.33
C VAL A 86 -4.50 -19.64 4.12
N ARG A 87 -4.55 -19.02 2.93
CA ARG A 87 -4.91 -19.70 1.68
C ARG A 87 -3.91 -20.79 1.35
N GLU A 88 -2.61 -20.51 1.46
CA GLU A 88 -1.55 -21.48 1.22
C GLU A 88 -1.63 -22.68 2.18
N ILE A 89 -1.84 -22.44 3.48
CA ILE A 89 -2.03 -23.50 4.48
C ILE A 89 -3.23 -24.39 4.13
N LYS A 90 -4.32 -23.80 3.64
CA LYS A 90 -5.52 -24.55 3.23
C LYS A 90 -5.24 -25.43 2.01
N GLU A 91 -4.50 -24.93 1.03
CA GLU A 91 -4.10 -25.69 -0.17
C GLU A 91 -3.16 -26.85 0.16
N MET A 92 -2.15 -26.61 1.01
CA MET A 92 -1.25 -27.67 1.51
C MET A 92 -2.03 -28.77 2.25
N LYS A 93 -3.00 -28.39 3.10
CA LYS A 93 -3.83 -29.35 3.84
C LYS A 93 -4.83 -30.09 2.96
N ALA A 94 -5.20 -29.53 1.80
CA ALA A 94 -6.08 -30.17 0.83
C ALA A 94 -5.37 -31.21 -0.05
N GLY A 95 -4.05 -31.38 0.07
CA GLY A 95 -3.31 -32.49 -0.52
C GLY A 95 -3.36 -32.56 -2.04
N THR A 96 -3.47 -31.42 -2.74
CA THR A 96 -3.33 -31.41 -4.20
C THR A 96 -1.83 -31.41 -4.52
N PRO A 97 -1.24 -32.51 -5.01
CA PRO A 97 0.18 -32.53 -5.36
C PRO A 97 0.46 -31.50 -6.48
N PRO A 98 1.67 -30.92 -6.52
CA PRO A 98 2.09 -30.07 -7.62
C PRO A 98 1.88 -30.83 -8.93
N SER A 99 1.24 -30.19 -9.89
CA SER A 99 1.07 -30.71 -11.25
C SER A 99 2.44 -31.05 -11.85
N ALA A 100 2.88 -32.29 -11.64
CA ALA A 100 3.98 -32.95 -12.32
C ALA A 100 3.44 -33.68 -13.56
N ALA A 101 2.50 -33.06 -14.28
CA ALA A 101 1.83 -33.61 -15.45
C ALA A 101 1.99 -32.67 -16.66
N ALA A 102 3.23 -32.30 -16.99
CA ALA A 102 3.56 -31.72 -18.29
C ALA A 102 5.00 -32.01 -18.77
N SER A 103 5.73 -32.93 -18.15
CA SER A 103 6.91 -33.57 -18.73
C SER A 103 6.57 -35.00 -19.12
N GLY A 104 5.54 -35.14 -19.96
CA GLY A 104 5.28 -36.38 -20.69
C GLY A 104 6.47 -36.69 -21.59
N THR A 105 7.26 -37.66 -21.14
CA THR A 105 7.87 -38.72 -21.95
C THR A 105 7.31 -38.79 -23.37
N SER A 106 8.04 -38.24 -24.34
CA SER A 106 7.95 -38.68 -25.73
C SER A 106 8.79 -39.95 -25.87
N THR A 107 8.21 -41.08 -25.48
CA THR A 107 8.67 -42.40 -25.95
C THR A 107 8.04 -42.63 -27.32
N ALA A 108 8.79 -42.38 -28.38
CA ALA A 108 8.45 -42.85 -29.72
C ALA A 108 8.67 -44.37 -29.78
N PRO A 109 7.70 -45.16 -30.28
CA PRO A 109 7.94 -46.55 -30.65
C PRO A 109 8.49 -46.58 -32.08
N SER A 110 9.77 -46.90 -32.25
CA SER A 110 10.31 -47.33 -33.55
C SER A 110 10.37 -48.85 -33.56
N GLU A 111 9.29 -49.46 -34.05
CA GLU A 111 9.35 -50.79 -34.65
C GLU A 111 9.94 -50.69 -36.07
N PHE A 112 10.68 -51.74 -36.44
CA PHE A 112 11.46 -52.01 -37.67
C PHE A 112 12.93 -51.58 -37.67
#